data_AF-A0A3D4WAH9-F1
#
_entry.id   AF-A0A3D4WAH9-F1
#
_cell.length_a   1.000
_cell.length_b   1.000
_cell.length_c   1.000
_cell.angle_alpha   90.00
_cell.angle_beta   90.00
_cell.angle_gamma   90.00
#
_symmetry.space_group_name_H-M   'P 1'
#
loop_
_entity.id
_entity.type
_entity.pdbx_description
1 polymer ?
#
loop_
_entity_poly.entity_id
_entity_poly.type
_entity_poly.pdbx_seq_one_letter_code
_entity_poly.pdbx_strand_id
1 'polypeptide(L)'
;MLANWSGNRGDVHYWGVWHGKEPIRAFRDYKARFMSEYGFQSFPEFNSVKKYTQPPDWDIESPVMASHQRSGIGNLRIRQYMEQDYQIPEDFEHLLYVGQLLQADAIGMALRTHRSDMPFCMGSLYWQLNDVWPVASWSGIDYYGKWKAMHYFVKEALKNQIIQVVIENGKLLVYGVSDTDQKTPAVLRLNLAGFSGLSLWNRPYKVTLPANGASLLCSIDLKELPLNYQENKVFLTATLMEGSRVIDREFACFVKPKDLRLPEPGLKSRISDKGDHFVIEISTQNFCKNLMLISDNTDVNFSDNFFDMQPGETRLITCPATMRWEDFEKGFRMLHLGQTMKQP
;
A
#
# COMPACT_ATOMS: atom_id res chain seq x y z
N MET A 1 7.84 -28.29 9.21
CA MET A 1 8.68 -28.63 8.05
C MET A 1 9.05 -27.29 7.41
N LEU A 2 10.29 -26.82 7.54
CA LEU A 2 10.71 -25.60 6.85
C LEU A 2 10.64 -25.91 5.35
N ALA A 3 9.77 -25.20 4.65
CA ALA A 3 9.41 -25.53 3.28
C ALA A 3 10.59 -25.25 2.33
N ASN A 4 10.83 -26.18 1.40
CA ASN A 4 11.79 -26.00 0.31
C ASN A 4 11.42 -24.75 -0.50
N TRP A 5 12.38 -24.10 -1.16
CA TRP A 5 12.20 -22.87 -1.98
C TRP A 5 11.03 -22.87 -2.98
N SER A 6 10.46 -24.04 -3.30
CA SER A 6 9.19 -24.19 -4.00
C SER A 6 8.29 -25.21 -3.30
N GLY A 7 7.17 -24.76 -2.74
CA GLY A 7 6.13 -25.62 -2.20
C GLY A 7 5.21 -26.14 -3.32
N ASN A 8 5.52 -27.30 -3.90
CA ASN A 8 4.75 -27.85 -5.04
C ASN A 8 3.64 -28.84 -4.63
N ARG A 9 3.28 -28.90 -3.34
CA ARG A 9 2.23 -29.80 -2.82
C ARG A 9 1.46 -29.10 -1.70
N GLY A 10 0.14 -29.12 -1.77
CA GLY A 10 -0.74 -28.57 -0.74
C GLY A 10 -0.61 -27.06 -0.58
N ASP A 11 -1.06 -26.59 0.58
CA ASP A 11 -0.95 -25.21 1.02
C ASP A 11 0.33 -24.96 1.85
N VAL A 12 0.73 -23.69 1.96
CA VAL A 12 1.95 -23.27 2.67
C VAL A 12 1.66 -22.10 3.61
N HIS A 13 2.24 -22.20 4.81
CA HIS A 13 2.39 -21.12 5.77
C HIS A 13 3.80 -20.52 5.62
N TYR A 14 3.93 -19.48 4.80
CA TYR A 14 5.22 -18.89 4.48
C TYR A 14 5.56 -17.75 5.45
N TRP A 15 6.35 -18.11 6.45
CA TRP A 15 6.83 -17.20 7.50
C TRP A 15 8.30 -16.79 7.32
N GLY A 16 8.88 -17.01 6.13
CA GLY A 16 10.26 -16.68 5.81
C GLY A 16 10.55 -15.18 5.97
N VAL A 17 9.64 -14.31 5.51
CA VAL A 17 9.76 -12.86 5.71
C VAL A 17 9.72 -12.53 7.19
N TRP A 18 8.60 -12.71 7.89
CA TRP A 18 8.52 -12.21 9.27
C TRP A 18 9.34 -12.98 10.32
N HIS A 19 9.29 -14.32 10.34
CA HIS A 19 10.02 -15.12 11.33
C HIS A 19 11.44 -15.45 10.87
N GLY A 20 11.63 -15.76 9.58
CA GLY A 20 12.92 -16.06 8.96
C GLY A 20 13.79 -14.83 8.67
N LYS A 21 13.23 -13.62 8.77
CA LYS A 21 13.90 -12.33 8.49
C LYS A 21 14.33 -12.18 7.02
N GLU A 22 13.70 -12.91 6.11
CA GLU A 22 13.95 -12.76 4.67
C GLU A 22 13.47 -11.38 4.19
N PRO A 23 14.12 -10.76 3.19
CA PRO A 23 13.69 -9.47 2.68
C PRO A 23 12.26 -9.56 2.13
N ILE A 24 11.49 -8.46 2.17
CA ILE A 24 10.08 -8.44 1.72
C ILE A 24 9.92 -9.04 0.32
N ARG A 25 10.87 -8.79 -0.60
CA ARG A 25 10.90 -9.36 -1.96
C ARG A 25 10.75 -10.89 -2.01
N ALA A 26 11.08 -11.60 -0.94
CA ALA A 26 10.98 -13.05 -0.89
C ALA A 26 9.53 -13.55 -1.00
N PHE A 27 8.51 -12.72 -0.73
CA PHE A 27 7.12 -13.02 -1.09
C PHE A 27 6.88 -13.16 -2.61
N ARG A 28 7.77 -12.61 -3.46
CA ARG A 28 7.73 -12.80 -4.92
C ARG A 28 8.53 -14.01 -5.37
N ASP A 29 9.63 -14.29 -4.68
CA ASP A 29 10.57 -15.34 -5.05
C ASP A 29 10.08 -16.72 -4.61
N TYR A 30 9.50 -16.81 -3.41
CA TYR A 30 9.00 -18.05 -2.83
C TYR A 30 7.60 -18.38 -3.36
N LYS A 31 7.47 -19.53 -4.03
CA LYS A 31 6.20 -19.95 -4.64
C LYS A 31 5.56 -21.13 -3.91
N ALA A 32 4.24 -21.09 -3.79
CA ALA A 32 3.40 -22.15 -3.27
C ALA A 32 2.19 -22.40 -4.19
N ARG A 33 1.57 -23.60 -4.09
CA ARG A 33 0.32 -23.88 -4.81
C ARG A 33 -0.88 -23.14 -4.23
N PHE A 34 -0.84 -22.91 -2.92
CA PHE A 34 -1.82 -22.11 -2.18
C PHE A 34 -1.11 -21.52 -0.97
N MET A 35 -1.15 -20.19 -0.80
CA MET A 35 -0.59 -19.56 0.40
C MET A 35 -1.70 -19.41 1.44
N SER A 36 -1.73 -20.30 2.44
CA SER A 36 -2.75 -20.32 3.49
C SER A 36 -2.40 -19.42 4.68
N GLU A 37 -1.11 -19.13 4.89
CA GLU A 37 -0.67 -18.08 5.80
C GLU A 37 0.62 -17.41 5.29
N TYR A 38 0.66 -16.09 5.48
CA TYR A 38 1.86 -15.25 5.40
C TYR A 38 1.49 -13.89 5.98
N GLY A 39 2.41 -13.20 6.62
CA GLY A 39 2.06 -11.97 7.32
C GLY A 39 3.23 -11.04 7.57
N PHE A 40 2.89 -9.79 7.84
CA PHE A 40 3.80 -8.76 8.31
C PHE A 40 3.10 -7.95 9.42
N GLN A 41 3.78 -7.64 10.53
CA GLN A 41 3.13 -6.86 11.60
C GLN A 41 3.18 -5.36 11.34
N SER A 42 2.19 -4.67 11.89
CA SER A 42 2.21 -3.22 12.11
C SER A 42 1.55 -2.89 13.46
N PHE A 43 1.82 -1.69 13.94
CA PHE A 43 1.03 -1.09 15.01
C PHE A 43 -0.35 -0.63 14.48
N PRO A 44 -1.38 -0.56 15.34
CA PRO A 44 -2.62 0.12 15.00
C PRO A 44 -2.37 1.62 14.82
N GLU A 45 -3.35 2.36 14.28
CA GLU A 45 -3.17 3.80 14.06
C GLU A 45 -3.09 4.56 15.38
N PHE A 46 -2.60 5.80 15.33
CA PHE A 46 -2.29 6.55 16.53
C PHE A 46 -3.52 6.81 17.42
N ASN A 47 -4.71 7.02 16.83
CA ASN A 47 -5.96 7.14 17.58
C ASN A 47 -6.29 5.88 18.41
N SER A 48 -6.04 4.70 17.85
CA SER A 48 -6.20 3.44 18.58
C SER A 48 -5.12 3.26 19.64
N VAL A 49 -3.87 3.69 19.38
CA VAL A 49 -2.79 3.65 20.38
C VAL A 49 -3.09 4.54 21.59
N LYS A 50 -3.60 5.75 21.37
CA LYS A 50 -4.02 6.68 22.44
C LYS A 50 -5.05 6.10 23.40
N LYS A 51 -5.82 5.07 23.00
CA LYS A 51 -6.85 4.45 23.86
C LYS A 51 -6.26 3.51 24.91
N TYR A 52 -5.01 3.05 24.76
CA TYR A 52 -4.35 2.15 25.70
C TYR A 52 -2.98 2.66 26.20
N THR A 53 -2.60 3.89 25.84
CA THR A 53 -1.32 4.52 26.21
C THR A 53 -1.53 5.94 26.74
N GLN A 54 -0.54 6.45 27.46
CA GLN A 54 -0.37 7.86 27.79
C GLN A 54 0.84 8.46 27.05
N PRO A 55 1.00 9.79 26.98
CA PRO A 55 2.13 10.40 26.28
C PRO A 55 3.52 9.88 26.66
N PRO A 56 3.84 9.55 27.93
CA PRO A 56 5.13 8.93 28.29
C PRO A 56 5.33 7.51 27.73
N ASP A 57 4.27 6.85 27.29
CA ASP A 57 4.32 5.50 26.72
C ASP A 57 4.55 5.49 25.21
N TRP A 58 4.57 6.65 24.54
CA TRP A 58 4.71 6.81 23.08
C TRP A 58 6.15 6.58 22.60
N ASP A 59 6.65 5.39 22.91
CA ASP A 59 7.90 4.82 22.46
C ASP A 59 7.62 3.32 22.22
N ILE A 60 8.04 2.79 21.07
CA ILE A 60 7.82 1.38 20.72
C ILE A 60 8.52 0.40 21.68
N GLU A 61 9.47 0.88 22.48
CA GLU A 61 10.20 0.14 23.51
C GLU A 61 9.65 0.40 24.93
N SER A 62 8.63 1.26 25.10
CA SER A 62 8.03 1.52 26.40
C SER A 62 7.42 0.25 27.01
N PRO A 63 7.36 0.11 28.35
CA PRO A 63 6.76 -1.05 29.00
C PRO A 63 5.31 -1.31 28.56
N VAL A 64 4.52 -0.26 28.35
CA VAL A 64 3.12 -0.39 27.90
C VAL A 64 3.06 -0.91 26.47
N MET A 65 3.83 -0.33 25.54
CA MET A 65 3.88 -0.80 24.15
C MET A 65 4.42 -2.22 24.04
N ALA A 66 5.45 -2.58 24.83
CA ALA A 66 5.98 -3.93 24.91
C ALA A 66 4.96 -4.94 25.46
N SER A 67 4.13 -4.54 26.44
CA SER A 67 3.08 -5.41 26.99
C SER A 67 1.96 -5.71 25.98
N HIS A 68 1.77 -4.84 24.99
CA HIS A 68 0.84 -4.96 23.86
C HIS A 68 1.52 -5.55 22.60
N GLN A 69 2.66 -6.23 22.77
CA GLN A 69 3.35 -7.00 21.73
C GLN A 69 3.52 -8.46 22.22
N ARG A 70 3.04 -9.42 21.43
CA ARG A 70 3.06 -10.86 21.79
C ARG A 70 3.95 -11.72 20.89
N SER A 71 4.52 -11.15 19.85
CA SER A 71 5.63 -11.73 19.09
C SER A 71 6.95 -11.32 19.74
N GLY A 72 7.83 -12.30 20.02
CA GLY A 72 8.98 -12.13 20.93
C GLY A 72 9.84 -10.87 20.70
N ILE A 73 10.18 -10.52 19.45
CA ILE A 73 10.89 -9.25 19.14
C ILE A 73 10.16 -8.42 18.09
N GLY A 74 8.82 -8.43 18.13
CA GLY A 74 7.98 -7.86 17.06
C GLY A 74 8.20 -6.38 16.79
N ASN A 75 8.18 -5.52 17.82
CA ASN A 75 8.35 -4.06 17.63
C ASN A 75 9.68 -3.70 16.97
N LEU A 76 10.78 -4.27 17.48
CA LEU A 76 12.11 -4.06 16.91
C LEU A 76 12.27 -4.68 15.52
N ARG A 77 11.50 -5.73 15.21
CA ARG A 77 11.47 -6.30 13.86
C ARG A 77 10.81 -5.35 12.86
N ILE A 78 9.71 -4.70 13.22
CA ILE A 78 9.08 -3.66 12.37
C ILE A 78 10.14 -2.59 12.05
N ARG A 79 10.84 -2.08 13.07
CA ARG A 79 11.92 -1.10 12.90
C ARG A 79 13.05 -1.60 11.98
N GLN A 80 13.51 -2.84 12.17
CA GLN A 80 14.57 -3.45 11.35
C GLN A 80 14.19 -3.52 9.86
N TYR A 81 12.93 -3.84 9.53
CA TYR A 81 12.48 -3.81 8.14
C TYR A 81 12.28 -2.38 7.62
N MET A 82 11.78 -1.49 8.48
CA MET A 82 11.61 -0.08 8.13
C MET A 82 12.93 0.54 7.66
N GLU A 83 14.05 0.27 8.34
CA GLU A 83 15.40 0.75 7.95
C GLU A 83 15.82 0.34 6.53
N GLN A 84 15.28 -0.76 6.01
CA GLN A 84 15.64 -1.28 4.69
C GLN A 84 15.00 -0.46 3.58
N ASP A 85 13.76 0.01 3.75
CA ASP A 85 12.91 0.55 2.69
C ASP A 85 12.42 1.99 2.94
N TYR A 86 12.33 2.40 4.19
CA TYR A 86 11.82 3.69 4.64
C TYR A 86 12.84 4.44 5.51
N GLN A 87 12.64 5.75 5.65
CA GLN A 87 13.33 6.50 6.71
C GLN A 87 12.58 6.26 8.02
N ILE A 88 13.28 6.01 9.12
CA ILE A 88 12.63 5.86 10.44
C ILE A 88 12.26 7.26 10.93
N PRO A 89 10.97 7.56 11.16
CA PRO A 89 10.56 8.82 11.74
C PRO A 89 10.94 8.90 13.22
N GLU A 90 11.29 10.09 13.69
CA GLU A 90 11.53 10.35 15.12
C GLU A 90 10.22 10.57 15.88
N ASP A 91 9.22 11.18 15.22
CA ASP A 91 7.87 11.31 15.77
C ASP A 91 7.16 9.95 15.84
N PHE A 92 6.53 9.68 16.98
CA PHE A 92 5.92 8.38 17.25
C PHE A 92 4.74 8.11 16.32
N GLU A 93 3.86 9.08 16.06
CA GLU A 93 2.73 8.91 15.15
C GLU A 93 3.22 8.62 13.73
N HIS A 94 4.21 9.37 13.24
CA HIS A 94 4.82 9.14 11.95
C HIS A 94 5.43 7.73 11.85
N LEU A 95 6.06 7.23 12.92
CA LEU A 95 6.60 5.88 12.99
C LEU A 95 5.49 4.83 12.86
N LEU A 96 4.34 5.00 13.53
CA LEU A 96 3.20 4.09 13.37
C LEU A 96 2.65 4.11 11.94
N TYR A 97 2.50 5.30 11.35
CA TYR A 97 2.05 5.49 9.97
C TYR A 97 2.98 4.79 8.97
N VAL A 98 4.29 5.01 9.04
CA VAL A 98 5.27 4.34 8.17
C VAL A 98 5.28 2.83 8.41
N GLY A 99 5.11 2.38 9.66
CA GLY A 99 4.97 0.96 9.99
C GLY A 99 3.76 0.31 9.31
N GLN A 100 2.64 1.02 9.19
CA GLN A 100 1.49 0.53 8.44
C GLN A 100 1.73 0.52 6.93
N LEU A 101 2.41 1.54 6.37
CA LEU A 101 2.78 1.52 4.95
C LEU A 101 3.67 0.33 4.61
N LEU A 102 4.67 0.06 5.45
CA LEU A 102 5.57 -1.09 5.31
C LEU A 102 4.80 -2.42 5.29
N GLN A 103 3.82 -2.59 6.18
CA GLN A 103 2.94 -3.76 6.17
C GLN A 103 2.08 -3.81 4.88
N ALA A 104 1.50 -2.68 4.49
CA ALA A 104 0.63 -2.58 3.33
C ALA A 104 1.36 -2.91 2.03
N ASP A 105 2.59 -2.41 1.85
CA ASP A 105 3.45 -2.74 0.72
C ASP A 105 3.80 -4.22 0.69
N ALA A 106 4.22 -4.78 1.84
CA ALA A 106 4.62 -6.19 1.92
C ALA A 106 3.47 -7.13 1.53
N ILE A 107 2.27 -6.90 2.10
CA ILE A 107 1.11 -7.77 1.87
C ILE A 107 0.43 -7.46 0.53
N GLY A 108 0.37 -6.20 0.11
CA GLY A 108 -0.11 -5.81 -1.22
C GLY A 108 0.72 -6.44 -2.34
N MET A 109 2.06 -6.39 -2.21
CA MET A 109 2.97 -7.04 -3.16
C MET A 109 2.78 -8.56 -3.18
N ALA A 110 2.69 -9.21 -2.01
CA ALA A 110 2.48 -10.65 -1.91
C ALA A 110 1.16 -11.06 -2.58
N LEU A 111 0.06 -10.37 -2.29
CA LEU A 111 -1.25 -10.63 -2.90
C LEU A 111 -1.21 -10.53 -4.43
N ARG A 112 -0.67 -9.43 -4.97
CA ARG A 112 -0.55 -9.24 -6.42
C ARG A 112 0.30 -10.33 -7.06
N THR A 113 1.37 -10.76 -6.39
CA THR A 113 2.28 -11.80 -6.90
C THR A 113 1.64 -13.18 -6.87
N HIS A 114 1.00 -13.57 -5.77
CA HIS A 114 0.28 -14.84 -5.69
C HIS A 114 -0.80 -14.94 -6.77
N ARG A 115 -1.49 -13.82 -7.05
CA ARG A 115 -2.51 -13.75 -8.12
C ARG A 115 -1.90 -13.80 -9.52
N SER A 116 -0.80 -13.11 -9.78
CA SER A 116 -0.13 -13.13 -11.09
C SER A 116 0.59 -14.45 -11.38
N ASP A 117 0.88 -15.26 -10.35
CA ASP A 117 1.46 -16.60 -10.46
C ASP A 117 0.44 -17.71 -10.78
N MET A 118 -0.85 -17.39 -10.95
CA MET A 118 -1.81 -18.39 -11.41
C MET A 118 -1.44 -18.92 -12.81
N PRO A 119 -1.65 -20.21 -13.12
CA PRO A 119 -2.34 -21.22 -12.33
C PRO A 119 -1.45 -22.01 -11.36
N PHE A 120 -0.18 -21.58 -11.16
CA PHE A 120 0.69 -22.26 -10.21
C PHE A 120 0.19 -22.02 -8.79
N CYS A 121 0.04 -20.74 -8.40
CA CYS A 121 -0.58 -20.34 -7.15
C CYS A 121 -2.07 -20.05 -7.38
N MET A 122 -2.94 -20.71 -6.60
CA MET A 122 -4.40 -20.63 -6.74
C MET A 122 -5.09 -20.10 -5.49
N GLY A 123 -4.35 -19.54 -4.53
CA GLY A 123 -4.94 -18.95 -3.34
C GLY A 123 -3.95 -18.20 -2.47
N SER A 124 -4.48 -17.25 -1.72
CA SER A 124 -3.70 -16.29 -0.96
C SER A 124 -4.51 -15.78 0.23
N LEU A 125 -4.20 -16.30 1.42
CA LEU A 125 -4.80 -15.92 2.69
C LEU A 125 -3.70 -15.31 3.56
N TYR A 126 -3.76 -13.99 3.75
CA TYR A 126 -2.82 -13.30 4.63
C TYR A 126 -3.20 -13.54 6.09
N TRP A 127 -2.18 -13.68 6.94
CA TRP A 127 -2.30 -13.66 8.38
C TRP A 127 -2.08 -12.20 8.83
N GLN A 128 -3.04 -11.50 9.43
CA GLN A 128 -4.42 -11.92 9.79
C GLN A 128 -5.43 -10.79 9.51
N LEU A 129 -6.72 -11.08 9.55
CA LEU A 129 -7.77 -10.08 9.27
C LEU A 129 -7.92 -9.05 10.41
N ASN A 130 -8.21 -9.51 11.62
CA ASN A 130 -8.69 -8.70 12.74
C ASN A 130 -7.87 -8.90 14.03
N ASP A 131 -8.16 -8.12 15.07
CA ASP A 131 -7.61 -8.29 16.42
C ASP A 131 -8.66 -8.66 17.46
N VAL A 132 -8.21 -9.25 18.57
CA VAL A 132 -9.04 -9.63 19.74
C VAL A 132 -8.91 -8.68 20.93
N TRP A 133 -7.92 -7.78 20.89
CA TRP A 133 -7.62 -6.77 21.90
C TRP A 133 -6.67 -5.71 21.28
N PRO A 134 -6.51 -4.51 21.87
CA PRO A 134 -5.55 -3.52 21.36
C PRO A 134 -4.13 -4.09 21.39
N VAL A 135 -3.45 -4.15 20.25
CA VAL A 135 -2.17 -4.88 20.14
C VAL A 135 -1.42 -4.49 18.87
N ALA A 136 -0.09 -4.62 18.87
CA ALA A 136 0.68 -4.73 17.63
C ALA A 136 0.58 -6.16 17.07
N SER A 137 0.05 -6.30 15.85
CA SER A 137 -0.24 -7.60 15.24
C SER A 137 -0.12 -7.56 13.71
N TRP A 138 -0.44 -8.68 13.08
CA TRP A 138 -0.51 -8.81 11.63
C TRP A 138 -1.88 -8.40 11.06
N SER A 139 -2.77 -7.84 11.88
CA SER A 139 -4.13 -7.51 11.46
C SER A 139 -4.16 -6.43 10.37
N GLY A 140 -5.18 -6.49 9.50
CA GLY A 140 -5.54 -5.39 8.60
C GLY A 140 -6.58 -4.46 9.20
N ILE A 141 -7.36 -4.97 10.14
CA ILE A 141 -8.36 -4.24 10.92
C ILE A 141 -7.98 -4.38 12.39
N ASP A 142 -7.80 -3.25 13.08
CA ASP A 142 -7.46 -3.30 14.49
C ASP A 142 -8.67 -3.66 15.37
N TYR A 143 -8.44 -3.75 16.68
CA TYR A 143 -9.46 -4.15 17.65
C TYR A 143 -10.69 -3.24 17.68
N TYR A 144 -10.52 -1.96 17.37
CA TYR A 144 -11.59 -0.97 17.35
C TYR A 144 -12.33 -0.91 16.00
N GLY A 145 -12.01 -1.82 15.07
CA GLY A 145 -12.61 -1.86 13.73
C GLY A 145 -11.99 -0.87 12.75
N LYS A 146 -10.84 -0.28 13.08
CA LYS A 146 -10.17 0.70 12.22
C LYS A 146 -9.33 0.00 11.18
N TRP A 147 -9.52 0.41 9.93
CA TRP A 147 -8.76 -0.12 8.81
C TRP A 147 -7.34 0.44 8.85
N LYS A 148 -6.35 -0.45 8.96
CA LYS A 148 -4.95 -0.10 8.72
C LYS A 148 -4.71 0.10 7.23
N ALA A 149 -3.59 0.71 6.87
CA ALA A 149 -3.14 0.84 5.47
C ALA A 149 -3.24 -0.48 4.69
N MET A 150 -2.90 -1.61 5.34
CA MET A 150 -2.99 -2.93 4.72
C MET A 150 -4.39 -3.26 4.20
N HIS A 151 -5.47 -2.91 4.91
CA HIS A 151 -6.81 -3.28 4.46
C HIS A 151 -7.22 -2.54 3.18
N TYR A 152 -6.80 -1.28 3.03
CA TYR A 152 -6.98 -0.52 1.80
C TYR A 152 -6.19 -1.14 0.64
N PHE A 153 -4.94 -1.55 0.88
CA PHE A 153 -4.10 -2.19 -0.14
C PHE A 153 -4.63 -3.57 -0.54
N VAL A 154 -5.13 -4.34 0.42
CA VAL A 154 -5.80 -5.64 0.19
C VAL A 154 -7.04 -5.44 -0.68
N LYS A 155 -7.89 -4.46 -0.37
CA LYS A 155 -9.07 -4.12 -1.17
C LYS A 155 -8.70 -3.84 -2.64
N GLU A 156 -7.62 -3.08 -2.86
CA GLU A 156 -7.13 -2.79 -4.21
C GLU A 156 -6.52 -4.03 -4.90
N ALA A 157 -5.75 -4.84 -4.18
CA ALA A 157 -5.11 -6.04 -4.72
C ALA A 157 -6.10 -7.21 -4.97
N LEU A 158 -7.32 -7.15 -4.43
CA LEU A 158 -8.38 -8.14 -4.59
C LEU A 158 -9.50 -7.73 -5.54
N LYS A 159 -9.37 -6.60 -6.27
CA LYS A 159 -10.30 -6.30 -7.38
C LYS A 159 -10.32 -7.45 -8.39
N ASN A 160 -11.47 -7.71 -9.00
CA ASN A 160 -11.63 -8.77 -9.99
C ASN A 160 -10.64 -8.65 -11.16
N GLN A 161 -10.21 -7.43 -11.49
CA GLN A 161 -9.19 -7.19 -12.51
C GLN A 161 -8.16 -6.23 -11.94
N ILE A 162 -6.88 -6.60 -12.01
CA ILE A 162 -5.76 -5.80 -11.52
C ILE A 162 -4.61 -5.82 -12.51
N ILE A 163 -3.73 -4.82 -12.38
CA ILE A 163 -2.37 -4.89 -12.90
C ILE A 163 -1.36 -5.06 -11.76
N GLN A 164 -0.20 -5.62 -12.10
CA GLN A 164 0.97 -5.64 -11.22
C GLN A 164 2.17 -5.13 -12.01
N VAL A 165 2.77 -4.05 -11.54
CA VAL A 165 3.98 -3.45 -12.09
C VAL A 165 5.20 -3.95 -11.30
N VAL A 166 6.16 -4.54 -12.02
CA VAL A 166 7.40 -5.05 -11.43
C VAL A 166 8.58 -4.43 -12.18
N ILE A 167 9.46 -3.74 -11.44
CA ILE A 167 10.73 -3.22 -11.96
C ILE A 167 11.87 -4.06 -11.39
N GLU A 168 12.48 -4.89 -12.23
CA GLU A 168 13.52 -5.81 -11.79
C GLU A 168 14.41 -6.24 -12.96
N ASN A 169 15.68 -6.54 -12.68
CA ASN A 169 16.65 -7.05 -13.66
C ASN A 169 16.75 -6.18 -14.93
N GLY A 170 16.67 -4.85 -14.75
CA GLY A 170 16.73 -3.88 -15.86
C GLY A 170 15.47 -3.84 -16.75
N LYS A 171 14.34 -4.41 -16.28
CA LYS A 171 13.08 -4.42 -17.02
C LYS A 171 11.93 -3.88 -16.20
N LEU A 172 10.99 -3.25 -16.91
CA LEU A 172 9.65 -2.97 -16.45
C LEU A 172 8.72 -4.06 -16.99
N LEU A 173 8.07 -4.79 -16.10
CA LEU A 173 7.12 -5.85 -16.40
C LEU A 173 5.74 -5.42 -15.89
N VAL A 174 4.71 -5.59 -16.71
CA VAL A 174 3.32 -5.36 -16.30
C VAL A 174 2.52 -6.63 -16.52
N TYR A 175 2.11 -7.25 -15.42
CA TYR A 175 1.21 -8.39 -15.43
C TYR A 175 -0.23 -7.92 -15.30
N GLY A 176 -1.15 -8.60 -15.96
CA GLY A 176 -2.58 -8.41 -15.82
C GLY A 176 -3.21 -9.66 -15.25
N VAL A 177 -4.06 -9.50 -14.24
CA VAL A 177 -4.84 -10.59 -13.65
C VAL A 177 -6.32 -10.27 -13.80
N SER A 178 -7.10 -11.29 -14.12
CA SER A 178 -8.54 -11.18 -14.29
C SER A 178 -9.23 -12.42 -13.74
N ASP A 179 -10.13 -12.24 -12.79
CA ASP A 179 -10.99 -13.26 -12.20
C ASP A 179 -12.38 -13.27 -12.89
N THR A 180 -12.52 -12.62 -14.05
CA THR A 180 -13.75 -12.63 -14.86
C THR A 180 -13.78 -13.83 -15.81
N ASP A 181 -14.98 -14.24 -16.22
CA ASP A 181 -15.20 -15.35 -17.17
C ASP A 181 -14.90 -14.98 -18.63
N GLN A 182 -14.82 -13.69 -18.94
CA GLN A 182 -14.54 -13.17 -20.27
C GLN A 182 -13.13 -12.57 -20.39
N LYS A 183 -12.58 -12.64 -21.61
CA LYS A 183 -11.40 -11.84 -21.97
C LYS A 183 -11.80 -10.38 -22.10
N THR A 184 -10.94 -9.47 -21.65
CA THR A 184 -11.19 -8.03 -21.72
C THR A 184 -10.15 -7.34 -22.60
N PRO A 185 -10.50 -6.96 -23.85
CA PRO A 185 -9.67 -6.06 -24.65
C PRO A 185 -9.52 -4.71 -23.94
N ALA A 186 -8.29 -4.27 -23.76
CA ALA A 186 -7.98 -3.06 -22.99
C ALA A 186 -6.81 -2.29 -23.59
N VAL A 187 -6.61 -1.07 -23.09
CA VAL A 187 -5.42 -0.26 -23.35
C VAL A 187 -4.67 -0.08 -22.05
N LEU A 188 -3.42 -0.55 -22.02
CA LEU A 188 -2.47 -0.25 -20.95
C LEU A 188 -1.73 1.03 -21.33
N ARG A 189 -1.86 2.08 -20.52
CA ARG A 189 -1.14 3.34 -20.72
C ARG A 189 -0.06 3.46 -19.67
N LEU A 190 1.20 3.54 -20.11
CA LEU A 190 2.35 3.75 -19.24
C LEU A 190 2.81 5.20 -19.38
N ASN A 191 3.00 5.88 -18.25
CA ASN A 191 3.42 7.27 -18.19
C ASN A 191 4.54 7.45 -17.16
N LEU A 192 5.74 7.78 -17.63
CA LEU A 192 6.85 8.21 -16.78
C LEU A 192 6.78 9.73 -16.64
N ALA A 193 6.68 10.23 -15.41
CA ALA A 193 6.60 11.65 -15.13
C ALA A 193 7.47 12.06 -13.95
N GLY A 194 7.93 13.31 -13.96
CA GLY A 194 8.50 13.94 -12.77
C GLY A 194 7.42 14.24 -11.74
N PHE A 195 7.80 14.43 -10.48
CA PHE A 195 6.83 14.73 -9.39
C PHE A 195 6.05 16.04 -9.56
N SER A 196 6.46 16.94 -10.45
CA SER A 196 5.69 18.14 -10.82
C SER A 196 4.60 17.87 -11.87
N GLY A 197 4.57 16.68 -12.47
CA GLY A 197 3.59 16.28 -13.48
C GLY A 197 4.08 16.36 -14.92
N LEU A 198 5.31 16.83 -15.14
CA LEU A 198 5.92 16.82 -16.46
C LEU A 198 6.09 15.38 -16.97
N SER A 199 5.29 15.00 -17.96
CA SER A 199 5.41 13.71 -18.64
C SER A 199 6.71 13.69 -19.46
N LEU A 200 7.57 12.72 -19.15
CA LEU A 200 8.84 12.49 -19.83
C LEU A 200 8.70 11.45 -20.93
N TRP A 201 7.78 10.51 -20.74
CA TRP A 201 7.49 9.44 -21.69
C TRP A 201 6.10 8.89 -21.44
N ASN A 202 5.37 8.63 -22.52
CA ASN A 202 4.00 8.11 -22.47
C ASN A 202 3.75 7.18 -23.64
N ARG A 203 3.30 5.95 -23.37
CA ARG A 203 2.99 4.96 -24.41
C ARG A 203 1.72 4.18 -24.09
N PRO A 204 0.78 4.09 -25.05
CA PRO A 204 -0.33 3.15 -24.98
C PRO A 204 0.05 1.79 -25.62
N TYR A 205 -0.44 0.71 -25.03
CA TYR A 205 -0.32 -0.65 -25.54
C TYR A 205 -1.72 -1.28 -25.60
N LYS A 206 -2.06 -1.83 -26.77
CA LYS A 206 -3.27 -2.66 -26.89
C LYS A 206 -2.97 -4.01 -26.25
N VAL A 207 -3.76 -4.37 -25.25
CA VAL A 207 -3.59 -5.59 -24.46
C VAL A 207 -4.91 -6.32 -24.34
N THR A 208 -4.88 -7.55 -23.85
CA THR A 208 -6.09 -8.31 -23.55
C THR A 208 -5.86 -9.04 -22.24
N LEU A 209 -6.68 -8.71 -21.24
CA LEU A 209 -6.73 -9.51 -20.02
C LEU A 209 -7.31 -10.90 -20.36
N PRO A 210 -6.72 -11.97 -19.83
CA PRO A 210 -7.29 -13.32 -20.00
C PRO A 210 -8.64 -13.44 -19.29
N ALA A 211 -9.40 -14.49 -19.64
CA ALA A 211 -10.51 -14.95 -18.82
C ALA A 211 -9.95 -15.83 -17.71
N ASN A 212 -10.30 -15.56 -16.45
CA ASN A 212 -9.88 -16.28 -15.24
C ASN A 212 -8.40 -16.69 -15.29
N GLY A 213 -7.51 -15.71 -15.36
CA GLY A 213 -6.10 -15.94 -15.65
C GLY A 213 -5.20 -14.75 -15.33
N ALA A 214 -3.91 -15.01 -15.45
CA ALA A 214 -2.86 -13.98 -15.43
C ALA A 214 -2.01 -14.07 -16.70
N SER A 215 -1.51 -12.93 -17.17
CA SER A 215 -0.57 -12.87 -18.28
C SER A 215 0.37 -11.66 -18.17
N LEU A 216 1.56 -11.79 -18.75
CA LEU A 216 2.45 -10.64 -18.97
C LEU A 216 1.88 -9.80 -20.12
N LEU A 217 1.42 -8.60 -19.80
CA LEU A 217 0.81 -7.67 -20.78
C LEU A 217 1.87 -6.83 -21.51
N CYS A 218 2.95 -6.48 -20.81
CA CYS A 218 4.01 -5.62 -21.34
C CYS A 218 5.35 -5.93 -20.68
N SER A 219 6.43 -5.87 -21.47
CA SER A 219 7.81 -5.94 -21.00
C SER A 219 8.63 -4.90 -21.75
N ILE A 220 9.31 -4.02 -21.02
CA ILE A 220 10.11 -2.92 -21.55
C ILE A 220 11.49 -2.99 -20.91
N ASP A 221 12.55 -2.95 -21.71
CA ASP A 221 13.91 -2.76 -21.17
C ASP A 221 14.02 -1.32 -20.66
N LEU A 222 14.52 -1.11 -19.44
CA LEU A 222 14.65 0.23 -18.87
C LEU A 222 15.54 1.14 -19.72
N LYS A 223 16.42 0.58 -20.56
CA LYS A 223 17.22 1.33 -21.54
C LYS A 223 16.38 1.99 -22.65
N GLU A 224 15.14 1.55 -22.86
CA GLU A 224 14.20 2.17 -23.79
C GLU A 224 13.49 3.40 -23.19
N LEU A 225 13.54 3.57 -21.87
CA LEU A 225 13.05 4.79 -21.22
C LEU A 225 14.01 5.96 -21.51
N PRO A 226 13.54 7.22 -21.48
CA PRO A 226 14.40 8.38 -21.69
C PRO A 226 15.61 8.35 -20.76
N LEU A 227 16.83 8.56 -21.26
CA LEU A 227 18.03 8.45 -20.40
C LEU A 227 18.22 9.62 -19.43
N ASN A 228 17.50 10.73 -19.62
CA ASN A 228 17.70 11.98 -18.86
C ASN A 228 16.64 12.17 -17.77
N TYR A 229 16.61 11.31 -16.75
CA TYR A 229 15.87 11.54 -15.51
C TYR A 229 16.62 11.05 -14.28
N GLN A 230 16.25 11.57 -13.11
CA GLN A 230 16.74 11.09 -11.82
C GLN A 230 15.68 10.14 -11.23
N GLU A 231 16.02 8.86 -11.04
CA GLU A 231 15.11 7.80 -10.59
C GLU A 231 14.37 8.14 -9.29
N ASN A 232 14.99 8.93 -8.41
CA ASN A 232 14.41 9.38 -7.15
C ASN A 232 13.49 10.62 -7.26
N LYS A 233 13.28 11.17 -8.47
CA LYS A 233 12.45 12.36 -8.73
C LYS A 233 11.32 12.09 -9.73
N VAL A 234 11.11 10.83 -10.09
CA VAL A 234 10.11 10.40 -11.05
C VAL A 234 9.27 9.26 -10.49
N PHE A 235 8.12 9.06 -11.12
CA PHE A 235 7.27 7.90 -10.92
C PHE A 235 6.75 7.43 -12.28
N LEU A 236 6.39 6.16 -12.33
CA LEU A 236 5.65 5.56 -13.43
C LEU A 236 4.21 5.34 -12.99
N THR A 237 3.25 5.79 -13.80
CA THR A 237 1.85 5.35 -13.69
C THR A 237 1.57 4.33 -14.78
N ALA A 238 1.03 3.17 -14.40
CA ALA A 238 0.40 2.23 -15.30
C ALA A 238 -1.12 2.32 -15.11
N THR A 239 -1.86 2.61 -16.18
CA THR A 239 -3.33 2.70 -16.14
C THR A 239 -3.91 1.73 -17.15
N LEU A 240 -4.72 0.77 -16.68
CA LEU A 240 -5.44 -0.16 -17.54
C LEU A 240 -6.86 0.37 -17.80
N MET A 241 -7.23 0.49 -19.08
CA MET A 241 -8.50 1.09 -19.48
C MET A 241 -9.29 0.21 -20.45
N GLU A 242 -10.60 0.14 -20.25
CA GLU A 242 -11.58 -0.38 -21.22
C GLU A 242 -12.43 0.79 -21.71
N GLY A 243 -12.19 1.23 -22.94
CA GLY A 243 -12.78 2.48 -23.44
C GLY A 243 -12.32 3.67 -22.59
N SER A 244 -13.26 4.37 -21.96
CA SER A 244 -13.00 5.47 -21.02
C SER A 244 -12.94 5.03 -19.55
N ARG A 245 -13.32 3.78 -19.24
CA ARG A 245 -13.35 3.25 -17.88
C ARG A 245 -11.95 2.81 -17.46
N VAL A 246 -11.45 3.35 -16.34
CA VAL A 246 -10.25 2.83 -15.70
C VAL A 246 -10.63 1.53 -14.98
N ILE A 247 -9.96 0.42 -15.34
CA ILE A 247 -10.11 -0.87 -14.66
C ILE A 247 -9.24 -0.87 -13.40
N ASP A 248 -7.95 -0.57 -13.57
CA ASP A 248 -6.99 -0.50 -12.46
C ASP A 248 -5.88 0.50 -12.78
N ARG A 249 -5.21 0.97 -11.74
CA ARG A 249 -4.09 1.90 -11.84
C ARG A 249 -3.07 1.59 -10.75
N GLU A 250 -1.80 1.59 -11.12
CA GLU A 250 -0.69 1.38 -10.19
C GLU A 250 0.40 2.44 -10.40
N PHE A 251 1.02 2.83 -9.30
CA PHE A 251 2.17 3.73 -9.27
C PHE A 251 3.41 2.92 -8.93
N ALA A 252 4.49 3.10 -9.68
CA ALA A 252 5.78 2.48 -9.42
C ALA A 252 6.88 3.54 -9.30
N CYS A 253 7.77 3.31 -8.34
CA CYS A 253 9.00 4.08 -8.16
C CYS A 253 10.20 3.22 -8.55
N PHE A 254 11.28 3.87 -9.00
CA PHE A 254 12.51 3.19 -9.45
C PHE A 254 13.50 2.96 -8.30
N VAL A 255 13.32 3.68 -7.19
CA VAL A 255 14.10 3.53 -5.96
C VAL A 255 13.16 3.25 -4.78
N LYS A 256 13.75 2.80 -3.67
CA LYS A 256 13.01 2.56 -2.43
C LYS A 256 12.43 3.88 -1.88
N PRO A 257 11.31 3.83 -1.13
CA PRO A 257 10.68 5.01 -0.55
C PRO A 257 11.64 5.97 0.16
N LYS A 258 12.60 5.44 0.94
CA LYS A 258 13.59 6.26 1.68
C LYS A 258 14.51 7.13 0.81
N ASP A 259 14.71 6.74 -0.45
CA ASP A 259 15.64 7.37 -1.38
C ASP A 259 14.94 8.42 -2.26
N LEU A 260 13.59 8.48 -2.22
CA LEU A 260 12.80 9.44 -2.99
C LEU A 260 13.04 10.88 -2.53
N ARG A 261 12.98 11.81 -3.49
CA ARG A 261 12.99 13.25 -3.27
C ARG A 261 11.58 13.81 -3.48
N LEU A 262 10.68 13.43 -2.58
CA LEU A 262 9.27 13.85 -2.64
C LEU A 262 9.17 15.37 -2.44
N PRO A 263 8.43 16.10 -3.30
CA PRO A 263 8.17 17.52 -3.09
C PRO A 263 7.04 17.72 -2.07
N GLU A 264 6.87 18.96 -1.62
CA GLU A 264 5.62 19.36 -0.98
C GLU A 264 4.46 19.22 -1.98
N PRO A 265 3.41 18.43 -1.67
CA PRO A 265 2.34 18.12 -2.62
C PRO A 265 1.42 19.31 -2.93
N GLY A 266 1.36 20.32 -2.04
CA GLY A 266 0.44 21.45 -2.19
C GLY A 266 -1.03 21.04 -2.12
N LEU A 267 -1.35 20.13 -1.17
CA LEU A 267 -2.69 19.59 -0.98
C LEU A 267 -3.70 20.69 -0.65
N LYS A 268 -4.88 20.60 -1.26
CA LYS A 268 -6.05 21.39 -0.88
C LYS A 268 -7.22 20.46 -0.67
N SER A 269 -7.97 20.69 0.40
CA SER A 269 -9.17 19.92 0.71
C SER A 269 -10.39 20.82 0.88
N ARG A 270 -11.55 20.31 0.47
CA ARG A 270 -12.86 20.85 0.81
C ARG A 270 -13.72 19.71 1.34
N ILE A 271 -14.32 19.93 2.50
CA ILE A 271 -15.23 18.95 3.10
C ILE A 271 -16.66 19.46 2.86
N SER A 272 -17.64 18.57 2.71
CA SER A 272 -19.05 18.92 2.61
C SER A 272 -19.91 17.91 3.36
N ASP A 273 -20.82 18.40 4.19
CA ASP A 273 -21.84 17.59 4.84
C ASP A 273 -23.00 17.28 3.89
N LYS A 274 -23.37 16.01 3.78
CA LYS A 274 -24.53 15.52 3.01
C LYS A 274 -25.67 15.01 3.89
N GLY A 275 -25.55 15.14 5.21
CA GLY A 275 -26.51 14.72 6.22
C GLY A 275 -26.17 13.34 6.80
N ASP A 276 -26.05 12.33 5.94
CA ASP A 276 -25.73 10.95 6.33
C ASP A 276 -24.23 10.60 6.18
N HIS A 277 -23.49 11.36 5.38
CA HIS A 277 -22.06 11.20 5.17
C HIS A 277 -21.36 12.53 4.89
N PHE A 278 -20.05 12.56 5.14
CA PHE A 278 -19.17 13.64 4.70
C PHE A 278 -18.53 13.28 3.36
N VAL A 279 -18.35 14.28 2.50
CA VAL A 279 -17.58 14.19 1.26
C VAL A 279 -16.35 15.08 1.39
N ILE A 280 -15.16 14.47 1.26
CA ILE A 280 -13.86 15.13 1.27
C ILE A 280 -13.33 15.17 -0.17
N GLU A 281 -13.30 16.35 -0.76
CA GLU A 281 -12.63 16.60 -2.04
C GLU A 281 -11.19 17.02 -1.78
N ILE A 282 -10.22 16.30 -2.34
CA ILE A 282 -8.79 16.54 -2.15
C ILE A 282 -8.15 16.71 -3.51
N SER A 283 -7.35 17.75 -3.68
CA SER A 283 -6.54 18.00 -4.88
C SER A 283 -5.08 18.18 -4.53
N THR A 284 -4.19 17.81 -5.45
CA THR A 284 -2.74 17.94 -5.27
C THR A 284 -2.09 18.69 -6.44
N GLN A 285 -1.08 19.51 -6.16
CA GLN A 285 -0.31 20.22 -7.19
C GLN A 285 0.86 19.37 -7.69
N ASN A 286 1.58 18.71 -6.78
CA ASN A 286 2.66 17.78 -7.08
C ASN A 286 2.26 16.34 -6.70
N PHE A 287 3.13 15.39 -6.98
CA PHE A 287 2.92 13.99 -6.60
C PHE A 287 2.86 13.87 -5.08
N CYS A 288 1.77 13.28 -4.57
CA CYS A 288 1.60 12.99 -3.15
C CYS A 288 1.67 11.47 -2.96
N LYS A 289 2.62 11.02 -2.16
CA LYS A 289 2.84 9.59 -1.90
C LYS A 289 2.19 9.18 -0.57
N ASN A 290 1.37 8.13 -0.61
CA ASN A 290 0.71 7.46 0.49
C ASN A 290 -0.13 8.37 1.41
N LEU A 291 -0.96 9.24 0.84
CA LEU A 291 -1.81 10.17 1.60
C LEU A 291 -2.73 9.43 2.57
N MET A 292 -2.56 9.68 3.87
CA MET A 292 -3.45 9.27 4.95
C MET A 292 -4.36 10.41 5.36
N LEU A 293 -5.66 10.13 5.38
CA LEU A 293 -6.69 10.97 5.99
C LEU A 293 -6.90 10.50 7.42
N ILE A 294 -7.03 11.46 8.32
CA ILE A 294 -7.15 11.22 9.74
C ILE A 294 -8.32 12.05 10.26
N SER A 295 -9.14 11.43 11.11
CA SER A 295 -10.17 12.11 11.89
C SER A 295 -9.89 11.84 13.35
N ASP A 296 -9.32 12.83 14.04
CA ASP A 296 -8.95 12.70 15.45
C ASP A 296 -10.18 12.53 16.34
N ASN A 297 -10.08 11.61 17.30
CA ASN A 297 -11.13 11.28 18.27
C ASN A 297 -12.37 10.59 17.67
N THR A 298 -12.23 9.94 16.51
CA THR A 298 -13.37 9.30 15.85
C THR A 298 -13.04 7.93 15.26
N ASP A 299 -14.04 7.06 15.32
CA ASP A 299 -13.93 5.68 14.84
C ASP A 299 -14.56 5.51 13.45
N VAL A 300 -14.24 6.42 12.52
CA VAL A 300 -14.72 6.34 11.12
C VAL A 300 -13.67 5.73 10.19
N ASN A 301 -14.10 4.91 9.25
CA ASN A 301 -13.27 4.47 8.13
C ASN A 301 -13.64 5.29 6.89
N PHE A 302 -12.62 5.75 6.15
CA PHE A 302 -12.81 6.45 4.88
C PHE A 302 -13.05 5.46 3.74
N SER A 303 -13.75 5.87 2.68
CA SER A 303 -14.03 5.05 1.50
C SER A 303 -12.77 4.59 0.76
N ASP A 304 -11.70 5.39 0.86
CA ASP A 304 -10.34 5.11 0.41
C ASP A 304 -9.36 5.90 1.29
N ASN A 305 -8.16 5.38 1.52
CA ASN A 305 -7.12 5.97 2.36
C ASN A 305 -5.73 5.40 2.01
N PHE A 306 -4.64 6.03 2.45
CA PHE A 306 -3.24 5.63 2.20
C PHE A 306 -2.84 5.58 0.71
N PHE A 307 -3.46 6.38 -0.13
CA PHE A 307 -3.30 6.32 -1.59
C PHE A 307 -2.31 7.35 -2.14
N ASP A 308 -1.74 7.04 -3.30
CA ASP A 308 -0.95 7.99 -4.09
C ASP A 308 -1.88 8.92 -4.92
N MET A 309 -1.49 10.18 -5.08
CA MET A 309 -2.14 11.13 -5.98
C MET A 309 -1.14 11.71 -6.97
N GLN A 310 -1.48 11.69 -8.26
CA GLN A 310 -0.65 12.33 -9.29
C GLN A 310 -0.91 13.84 -9.38
N PRO A 311 0.04 14.64 -9.88
CA PRO A 311 -0.11 16.08 -10.07
C PRO A 311 -1.40 16.45 -10.81
N GLY A 312 -2.16 17.39 -10.24
CA GLY A 312 -3.44 17.86 -10.79
C GLY A 312 -4.62 16.90 -10.58
N GLU A 313 -4.44 15.78 -9.89
CA GLU A 313 -5.53 14.87 -9.54
C GLU A 313 -6.41 15.46 -8.44
N THR A 314 -7.73 15.33 -8.63
CA THR A 314 -8.73 15.52 -7.58
C THR A 314 -9.37 14.17 -7.25
N ARG A 315 -9.46 13.83 -5.97
CA ARG A 315 -10.17 12.66 -5.47
C ARG A 315 -11.31 13.06 -4.55
N LEU A 316 -12.39 12.27 -4.60
CA LEU A 316 -13.53 12.37 -3.69
C LEU A 316 -13.51 11.16 -2.76
N ILE A 317 -13.48 11.42 -1.47
CA ILE A 317 -13.48 10.42 -0.40
C ILE A 317 -14.70 10.64 0.46
N THR A 318 -15.34 9.57 0.94
CA THR A 318 -16.50 9.67 1.81
C THR A 318 -16.28 8.95 3.13
N CYS A 319 -16.95 9.40 4.18
CA CYS A 319 -17.08 8.68 5.44
C CYS A 319 -18.45 8.95 6.07
N PRO A 320 -19.01 8.03 6.88
CA PRO A 320 -20.30 8.25 7.52
C PRO A 320 -20.30 9.46 8.47
N ALA A 321 -21.40 10.19 8.55
CA ALA A 321 -21.55 11.34 9.44
C ALA A 321 -21.97 10.88 10.85
N THR A 322 -21.06 10.22 11.56
CA THR A 322 -21.33 9.70 12.93
C THR A 322 -21.16 10.76 14.03
N MET A 323 -20.90 12.01 13.66
CA MET A 323 -20.64 13.12 14.58
C MET A 323 -21.08 14.45 13.95
N ARG A 324 -21.04 15.53 14.73
CA ARG A 324 -21.32 16.87 14.22
C ARG A 324 -20.21 17.34 13.28
N TRP A 325 -20.62 18.09 12.25
CA TRP A 325 -19.73 18.70 11.28
C TRP A 325 -18.54 19.42 11.92
N GLU A 326 -18.77 20.26 12.93
CA GLU A 326 -17.71 21.08 13.53
C GLU A 326 -16.65 20.24 14.26
N ASP A 327 -17.06 19.09 14.80
CA ASP A 327 -16.16 18.17 15.49
C ASP A 327 -15.31 17.41 14.45
N PHE A 328 -15.93 16.97 13.34
CA PHE A 328 -15.22 16.35 12.23
C PHE A 328 -14.22 17.31 11.57
N GLU A 329 -14.65 18.53 11.25
CA GLU A 329 -13.83 19.54 10.59
C GLU A 329 -12.59 19.91 11.42
N LYS A 330 -12.74 20.04 12.75
CA LYS A 330 -11.62 20.31 13.66
C LYS A 330 -10.65 19.14 13.80
N GLY A 331 -11.16 17.91 13.75
CA GLY A 331 -10.35 16.69 13.88
C GLY A 331 -9.75 16.21 12.56
N PHE A 332 -10.16 16.76 11.41
CA PHE A 332 -9.69 16.33 10.12
C PHE A 332 -8.28 16.85 9.83
N ARG A 333 -7.38 15.92 9.50
CA ARG A 333 -6.02 16.24 9.06
C ARG A 333 -5.53 15.23 8.04
N MET A 334 -4.43 15.57 7.40
CA MET A 334 -3.78 14.77 6.37
C MET A 334 -2.31 14.56 6.74
N LEU A 335 -1.83 13.34 6.55
CA LEU A 335 -0.43 12.96 6.70
C LEU A 335 0.02 12.26 5.41
N HIS A 336 1.22 12.57 4.93
CA HIS A 336 1.79 11.91 3.75
C HIS A 336 3.26 11.56 3.96
N LEU A 337 3.78 10.65 3.13
CA LEU A 337 5.12 10.10 3.30
C LEU A 337 6.21 11.20 3.30
N GLY A 338 6.06 12.22 2.45
CA GLY A 338 6.99 13.35 2.42
C GLY A 338 7.21 14.06 3.77
N GLN A 339 6.19 14.13 4.64
CA GLN A 339 6.30 14.75 5.97
C GLN A 339 7.10 13.92 6.98
N THR A 340 7.27 12.61 6.73
CA THR A 340 7.98 11.72 7.64
C THR A 340 9.46 11.54 7.26
N MET A 341 9.87 12.11 6.13
CA MET A 341 11.23 12.04 5.60
C MET A 341 12.03 13.28 5.99
N LYS A 342 13.30 13.09 6.34
CA LYS A 342 14.27 14.18 6.46
C LYS A 342 14.56 14.70 5.05
N GLN A 343 14.20 15.95 4.77
CA GLN A 343 14.59 16.58 3.52
C GLN A 343 16.12 16.78 3.50
N PRO A 344 16.79 16.51 2.35
CA PRO A 344 18.23 16.64 2.22
C PRO A 344 18.75 18.08 2.32
#